data_AF-A0AAW7MU95-F1
#
_entry.id   AF-A0AAW7MU95-F1
#
_cell.length_a   1.000
_cell.length_b   1.000
_cell.length_c   1.000
_cell.angle_alpha   90.00
_cell.angle_beta   90.00
_cell.angle_gamma   90.00
#
_symmetry.space_group_name_H-M   'P 1'
#
loop_
_entity.id
_entity.type
_entity.pdbx_description
1 polymer ?
#
loop_
_entity_poly.entity_id
_entity_poly.type
_entity_poly.pdbx_seq_one_letter_code
_entity_poly.pdbx_strand_id
1 'polypeptide(L)' 'MTNRETVPEPLAEHRYSGEFRVRIPPTLHRALVIEAAELGVSLNRLASFKLAAN' A
#
# COMPACT_ATOMS: atom_id res chain seq x y z
N MET A 1 -39.97 2.36 -11.58
CA MET A 1 -38.68 3.08 -11.63
C MET A 1 -37.59 2.03 -11.45
N THR A 2 -37.00 1.55 -12.56
CA THR A 2 -36.01 0.48 -12.50
C THR A 2 -34.68 1.07 -12.07
N ASN A 3 -34.27 0.72 -10.85
CA ASN A 3 -32.99 1.10 -10.28
C ASN A 3 -31.89 0.56 -11.20
N ARG A 4 -31.17 1.45 -11.90
CA ARG A 4 -30.00 1.11 -12.72
C ARG A 4 -28.79 0.90 -11.81
N GLU A 5 -28.90 -0.07 -10.90
CA GLU A 5 -27.73 -0.54 -10.19
C GLU A 5 -26.85 -1.27 -11.22
N THR A 6 -25.76 -0.62 -11.59
CA THR A 6 -24.70 -1.24 -12.39
C THR A 6 -24.26 -2.49 -11.67
N VAL A 7 -24.39 -3.64 -12.34
CA VAL A 7 -23.90 -4.92 -11.86
C VAL A 7 -22.42 -4.73 -11.50
N PRO A 8 -21.99 -5.04 -10.27
CA PRO A 8 -20.59 -4.89 -9.90
C PRO A 8 -19.75 -5.80 -10.78
N GLU A 9 -18.71 -5.23 -11.39
CA GLU A 9 -17.77 -6.01 -12.19
C GLU A 9 -17.18 -7.14 -11.33
N PRO A 10 -16.95 -8.34 -11.91
CA PRO A 10 -16.30 -9.43 -11.20
C PRO A 10 -14.98 -8.94 -10.59
N LEU A 11 -14.75 -9.23 -9.31
CA LEU A 11 -13.47 -8.95 -8.62
C LEU A 11 -12.23 -9.46 -9.39
N ALA A 12 -12.43 -10.45 -10.26
CA ALA A 12 -11.41 -11.06 -11.12
C ALA A 12 -10.88 -10.11 -12.22
N GLU A 13 -11.59 -9.03 -12.57
CA GLU A 13 -11.20 -8.10 -13.63
C GLU A 13 -10.46 -6.86 -13.10
N HIS A 14 -10.30 -6.74 -11.78
CA HIS A 14 -9.61 -5.60 -11.18
C HIS A 14 -8.11 -5.72 -11.39
N ARG A 15 -7.57 -4.91 -12.30
CA ARG A 15 -6.12 -4.71 -12.43
C ARG A 15 -5.61 -3.96 -11.20
N TYR A 16 -5.02 -4.69 -10.26
CA TYR A 16 -4.35 -4.08 -9.11
C TYR A 16 -3.05 -3.42 -9.56
N SER A 17 -2.93 -2.12 -9.36
CA SER A 17 -1.74 -1.34 -9.74
C SER A 17 -0.50 -1.67 -8.91
N GLY A 18 -0.68 -2.29 -7.73
CA GLY A 18 0.39 -2.49 -6.76
C GLY A 18 0.80 -1.21 -6.02
N GLU A 19 0.20 -0.06 -6.31
CA GLU A 19 0.45 1.18 -5.57
C GLU A 19 -0.41 1.24 -4.31
N PHE A 20 0.24 1.44 -3.17
CA PHE A 20 -0.44 1.64 -1.88
C PHE A 20 0.05 2.92 -1.22
N ARG A 21 -0.74 4.00 -1.33
CA ARG A 21 -0.42 5.31 -0.75
C ARG A 21 -1.01 5.43 0.65
N VAL A 22 -0.16 5.50 1.66
CA VAL A 22 -0.55 5.68 3.07
C VAL A 22 -0.10 7.04 3.58
N ARG A 23 -0.99 7.72 4.31
CA ARG A 23 -0.62 8.90 5.09
C ARG A 23 -0.21 8.44 6.48
N ILE A 24 0.99 8.82 6.90
CA ILE A 24 1.53 8.52 8.22
C ILE A 24 2.05 9.81 8.89
N PRO A 25 2.08 9.88 10.23
CA PRO A 25 2.70 11.00 10.94
C PRO A 25 4.17 11.18 10.55
N PRO A 26 4.70 12.42 10.57
CA PRO A 26 6.11 12.69 10.22
C PRO A 26 7.12 11.93 11.10
N THR A 27 6.78 11.69 12.36
CA THR A 27 7.61 10.93 13.31
C THR A 27 7.78 9.48 12.87
N LEU A 28 6.69 8.82 12.45
CA LEU A 28 6.73 7.47 11.93
C LEU A 28 7.48 7.40 10.59
N HIS A 29 7.23 8.37 9.69
CA HIS A 29 7.97 8.46 8.43
C HIS A 29 9.48 8.56 8.68
N ARG A 30 9.91 9.41 9.61
CA ARG A 30 11.33 9.55 9.99
C ARG A 30 11.91 8.25 10.51
N ALA A 31 11.21 7.56 11.41
CA ALA A 31 11.67 6.29 11.97
C ALA A 31 11.90 5.24 10.86
N LEU A 32 10.97 5.10 9.92
CA LEU A 32 11.08 4.15 8.82
C LEU A 32 12.20 4.51 7.84
N VAL A 33 12.45 5.80 7.58
CA VAL A 33 13.56 6.24 6.73
C VAL A 33 14.91 5.91 7.37
N ILE A 34 15.06 6.10 8.68
CA ILE A 34 16.28 5.74 9.41
C ILE A 34 16.51 4.24 9.35
N GLU A 35 15.49 3.44 9.69
CA GLU A 35 15.57 1.97 9.64
C GLU A 35 15.94 1.47 8.23
N ALA A 36 15.33 2.04 7.18
CA ALA A 36 15.65 1.69 5.80
C ALA A 36 17.10 2.01 5.43
N ALA A 37 17.61 3.17 5.88
CA ALA A 37 19.00 3.56 5.67
C ALA A 37 19.99 2.64 6.41
N GLU A 38 19.69 2.26 7.65
CA GLU A 38 20.48 1.32 8.44
C GLU A 38 20.57 -0.06 7.78
N LEU A 39 19.46 -0.51 7.16
CA LEU A 39 19.38 -1.76 6.43
C LEU A 39 19.92 -1.67 4.98
N GLY A 40 20.28 -0.47 4.52
CA GLY A 40 20.75 -0.25 3.14
C GLY A 40 19.70 -0.53 2.07
N VAL A 41 18.40 -0.36 2.39
CA VAL A 41 17.28 -0.59 1.47
C VAL A 41 16.46 0.68 1.23
N SER A 42 15.65 0.69 0.18
CA SER A 42 14.69 1.78 -0.01
C SER A 42 13.54 1.67 1.01
N LEU A 43 12.94 2.83 1.34
CA LEU A 43 11.76 2.89 2.21
C LEU A 43 10.62 1.99 1.68
N ASN A 44 10.40 1.98 0.36
CA ASN A 44 9.37 1.14 -0.24
C ASN A 44 9.65 -0.35 -0.02
N ARG A 45 10.91 -0.78 -0.14
CA ARG A 45 11.30 -2.17 0.12
C ARG A 45 11.08 -2.55 1.59
N LEU A 46 11.46 -1.68 2.53
CA LEU A 46 11.18 -1.90 3.96
C LEU A 46 9.68 -2.04 4.23
N ALA A 47 8.87 -1.14 3.66
CA ALA A 47 7.41 -1.17 3.80
C ALA A 47 6.82 -2.46 3.23
N SER A 48 7.24 -2.89 2.04
CA SER A 48 6.80 -4.16 1.45
C SER A 48 7.16 -5.36 2.32
N PHE A 49 8.36 -5.40 2.91
CA PHE A 49 8.74 -6.48 3.83
C PHE A 49 7.86 -6.51 5.08
N LYS A 50 7.60 -5.34 5.71
CA LYS A 50 6.74 -5.26 6.88
C LYS A 50 5.28 -5.63 6.56
N LEU A 51 4.77 -5.28 5.37
CA LEU A 51 3.43 -5.67 4.92
C LEU A 51 3.29 -7.17 4.63
N ALA A 52 4.38 -7.82 4.22
CA ALA A 52 4.39 -9.25 3.93
C ALA A 52 4.52 -10.13 5.18
N ALA A 53 5.07 -9.60 6.27
CA ALA A 53 5.42 -10.34 7.49
C ALA A 53 4.23 -10.66 8.42
N ASN A 54 3.05 -10.99 7.86
CA ASN A 54 1.88 -11.45 8.62
C ASN A 54 2.12 -12.80 9.31
#